data_AF-A0A091VAB1-F1
#
_entry.id   AF-A0A091VAB1-F1
#
_cell.length_a   1.000
_cell.length_b   1.000
_cell.length_c   1.000
_cell.angle_alpha   90.00
_cell.angle_beta   90.00
_cell.angle_gamma   90.00
#
_symmetry.space_group_name_H-M   'P 1'
#
loop_
_entity.id
_entity.type
_entity.pdbx_description
1 polymer ?
#
loop_
_entity_poly.entity_id
_entity_poly.type
_entity_poly.pdbx_seq_one_letter_code
_entity_poly.pdbx_strand_id
1 'polypeptide(L)'
;RDKGQMKSIVRTLNFRKANFQLFKALINRTPWEMALRDKGAEQSWQIFKDAFHRTQELSMPRCKKSLKEGKRPAWLWVKLKGNKRMHRQWEQGLVSWEEYGDAAWLCKDGIRKANASLELNLARDAKNNKGFYTYVNQKRKVKESISPLMSKTSKLITTDEEKAEVLNNFFASVFAGNLSPHTSQVNGPFDGDQGSEVPPTVREDQV
;
A
#
# COMPACT_ATOMS: atom_id res chain seq x y z
N ARG A 1 9.76 21.59 23.07
CA ARG A 1 10.37 20.27 22.77
C ARG A 1 9.60 19.70 21.58
N ASP A 2 10.10 19.94 20.37
CA ASP A 2 9.40 19.64 19.13
C ASP A 2 9.60 18.16 18.78
N LYS A 3 8.56 17.33 18.98
CA LYS A 3 8.59 15.92 18.55
C LYS A 3 8.33 15.89 17.05
N GLY A 4 9.37 16.15 16.28
CA GLY A 4 9.35 15.94 14.83
C GLY A 4 8.91 14.51 14.54
N GLN A 5 7.74 14.36 13.93
CA GLN A 5 7.26 13.06 13.44
C GLN A 5 8.34 12.47 12.53
N MET A 6 9.01 11.42 13.01
CA MET A 6 9.98 10.70 12.21
C MET A 6 9.22 9.98 11.10
N LYS A 7 9.13 10.65 9.94
CA LYS A 7 8.56 10.05 8.72
C LYS A 7 9.35 8.77 8.46
N SER A 8 8.69 7.61 8.51
CA SER A 8 9.36 6.35 8.17
C SER A 8 9.85 6.43 6.72
N ILE A 9 11.16 6.52 6.54
CA ILE A 9 11.80 6.57 5.23
C ILE A 9 11.80 5.13 4.69
N VAL A 10 10.62 4.65 4.30
CA VAL A 10 10.52 3.35 3.63
C VAL A 10 11.12 3.51 2.24
N ARG A 11 12.34 3.00 2.06
CA ARG A 11 13.00 2.91 0.76
C ARG A 11 12.34 1.77 -0.02
N THR A 12 11.82 2.05 -1.22
CA THR A 12 11.22 1.04 -2.09
C THR A 12 12.01 0.96 -3.39
N LEU A 13 12.04 -0.19 -4.04
CA LEU A 13 12.69 -0.39 -5.33
C LEU A 13 11.94 0.39 -6.43
N ASN A 14 12.69 1.04 -7.31
CA ASN A 14 12.13 1.77 -8.44
C ASN A 14 12.17 0.92 -9.73
N PHE A 15 11.19 0.05 -9.90
CA PHE A 15 11.09 -0.82 -11.08
C PHE A 15 11.01 -0.07 -12.41
N ARG A 16 10.52 1.19 -12.42
CA ARG A 16 10.45 1.99 -13.65
C ARG A 16 11.83 2.41 -14.17
N LYS A 17 12.83 2.49 -13.28
CA LYS A 17 14.22 2.83 -13.62
C LYS A 17 15.15 1.61 -13.54
N ALA A 18 14.60 0.41 -13.43
CA ALA A 18 15.39 -0.80 -13.33
C ALA A 18 16.04 -1.13 -14.68
N ASN A 19 17.31 -1.53 -14.64
CA ASN A 19 17.99 -2.09 -15.81
C ASN A 19 17.82 -3.61 -15.83
N PHE A 20 16.74 -4.09 -16.44
CA PHE A 20 16.42 -5.51 -16.52
C PHE A 20 17.44 -6.31 -17.36
N GLN A 21 18.09 -5.70 -18.33
CA GLN A 21 19.13 -6.35 -19.13
C GLN A 21 20.36 -6.66 -18.26
N LEU A 22 20.79 -5.69 -17.45
CA LEU A 22 21.87 -5.88 -16.48
C LEU A 22 21.48 -6.93 -15.42
N PHE A 23 20.25 -6.87 -14.91
CA PHE A 23 19.75 -7.85 -13.94
C PHE A 23 19.82 -9.28 -14.49
N LYS A 24 19.31 -9.50 -15.71
CA LYS A 24 19.32 -10.81 -16.38
C LYS A 24 20.75 -11.29 -16.64
N ALA A 25 21.64 -10.40 -17.08
CA ALA A 25 23.04 -10.73 -17.33
C ALA A 25 23.77 -11.17 -16.05
N LEU A 26 23.53 -10.49 -14.92
CA LEU A 26 24.14 -10.82 -13.64
C LEU A 26 23.64 -12.15 -13.06
N ILE A 27 22.33 -12.42 -13.14
CA ILE A 27 21.77 -13.72 -12.72
C ILE A 27 22.31 -14.85 -13.58
N ASN A 28 22.36 -14.68 -14.90
CA ASN A 28 22.83 -15.72 -15.82
C ASN A 28 24.33 -16.00 -15.72
N ARG A 29 25.12 -15.02 -15.25
CA ARG A 29 26.57 -15.20 -15.00
C ARG A 29 26.88 -15.96 -13.72
N THR A 30 25.89 -16.16 -12.84
CA THR A 30 26.11 -16.86 -11.58
C THR A 30 26.23 -18.36 -11.85
N PRO A 31 27.31 -19.04 -11.42
CA PRO A 31 27.52 -20.47 -11.68
C PRO A 31 26.67 -21.32 -10.73
N TRP A 32 25.35 -21.37 -10.99
CA TRP A 32 24.36 -22.02 -10.12
C TRP A 32 24.66 -23.50 -9.87
N GLU A 33 25.14 -24.23 -10.87
CA GLU A 33 25.49 -25.65 -10.72
C GLU A 33 26.59 -25.89 -9.69
N MET A 34 27.55 -24.97 -9.54
CA MET A 34 28.58 -25.08 -8.50
C MET A 34 28.08 -24.52 -7.17
N ALA A 35 27.36 -23.40 -7.20
CA ALA A 35 26.88 -22.73 -5.99
C ALA A 35 25.86 -23.57 -5.21
N LEU A 36 25.09 -24.42 -5.91
CA LEU A 36 24.05 -25.27 -5.35
C LEU A 36 24.49 -26.73 -5.20
N ARG A 37 25.70 -27.09 -5.65
CA ARG A 37 26.24 -28.44 -5.51
C ARG A 37 26.36 -28.81 -4.04
N ASP A 38 25.89 -30.01 -3.70
CA ASP A 38 25.93 -30.57 -2.34
C ASP A 38 25.19 -29.75 -1.26
N LYS A 39 24.25 -28.87 -1.67
CA LYS A 39 23.41 -28.07 -0.77
C LYS A 39 22.00 -28.64 -0.67
N GLY A 40 21.48 -28.70 0.56
CA GLY A 40 20.08 -29.03 0.81
C GLY A 40 19.14 -27.93 0.31
N ALA A 41 17.86 -28.25 0.12
CA ALA A 41 16.87 -27.34 -0.47
C ALA A 41 16.80 -25.96 0.21
N GLU A 42 16.81 -25.90 1.54
CA GLU A 42 16.75 -24.64 2.29
C GLU A 42 18.02 -23.80 2.10
N GLN A 43 19.18 -24.43 2.10
CA GLN A 43 20.47 -23.75 1.88
C GLN A 43 20.56 -23.22 0.44
N SER A 44 20.16 -24.04 -0.53
CA SER A 44 20.08 -23.65 -1.94
C SER A 44 19.14 -22.47 -2.14
N TRP A 45 18.00 -22.46 -1.46
CA TRP A 45 17.04 -21.34 -1.51
C TRP A 45 17.62 -20.06 -0.89
N GLN A 46 18.35 -20.16 0.22
CA GLN A 46 19.00 -19.00 0.83
C GLN A 46 20.08 -18.41 -0.08
N ILE A 47 20.91 -19.26 -0.70
CA ILE A 47 21.94 -18.83 -1.66
C ILE A 47 21.32 -18.11 -2.85
N PHE A 48 20.21 -18.64 -3.38
CA PHE A 48 19.46 -18.01 -4.46
C PHE A 48 18.91 -16.63 -4.04
N LYS A 49 18.23 -16.55 -2.89
CA LYS A 49 17.67 -15.29 -2.37
C LYS A 49 18.75 -14.22 -2.21
N ASP A 50 19.91 -14.59 -1.68
CA ASP A 50 21.00 -13.66 -1.44
C ASP A 50 21.59 -13.14 -2.76
N ALA A 51 21.82 -14.03 -3.73
CA ALA A 51 22.30 -13.66 -5.06
C ALA A 51 21.29 -12.80 -5.83
N PHE A 52 20.00 -13.12 -5.71
CA PHE A 52 18.91 -12.35 -6.29
C PHE A 52 18.85 -10.93 -5.71
N HIS A 53 18.87 -10.79 -4.38
CA HIS A 53 18.85 -9.48 -3.73
C HIS A 53 20.08 -8.64 -4.06
N ARG A 54 21.28 -9.23 -4.12
CA ARG A 54 22.50 -8.53 -4.54
C ARG A 54 22.36 -7.99 -5.97
N THR A 55 21.89 -8.84 -6.88
CA THR A 55 21.68 -8.45 -8.28
C THR A 55 20.60 -7.38 -8.43
N GLN A 56 19.55 -7.45 -7.60
CA GLN A 56 18.49 -6.47 -7.53
C GLN A 56 19.00 -5.10 -7.05
N GLU A 57 19.89 -5.06 -6.05
CA GLU A 57 20.48 -3.81 -5.57
C GLU A 57 21.36 -3.12 -6.61
N LEU A 58 22.10 -3.90 -7.41
CA LEU A 58 22.97 -3.37 -8.46
C LEU A 58 22.21 -2.85 -9.69
N SER A 59 21.05 -3.43 -9.99
CA SER A 59 20.29 -3.13 -11.21
C SER A 59 19.06 -2.25 -10.98
N MET A 60 18.57 -2.14 -9.74
CA MET A 60 17.37 -1.40 -9.39
C MET A 60 17.67 -0.32 -8.35
N PRO A 61 17.64 0.97 -8.73
CA PRO A 61 17.84 2.03 -7.76
C PRO A 61 16.70 2.05 -6.73
N ARG A 62 17.05 2.16 -5.45
CA ARG A 62 16.08 2.37 -4.37
C ARG A 62 15.61 3.83 -4.39
N CYS A 63 14.31 4.07 -4.50
CA CYS A 63 13.75 5.40 -4.37
C CYS A 63 13.19 5.61 -2.95
N LYS A 64 13.26 6.86 -2.49
CA LYS A 64 12.45 7.29 -1.36
C LYS A 64 11.00 7.27 -1.86
N LYS A 65 10.13 6.49 -1.24
CA LYS A 65 8.70 6.77 -1.35
C LYS A 65 8.51 8.12 -0.71
N SER A 66 8.38 9.19 -1.51
CA SER A 66 7.68 10.35 -0.99
C SER A 66 6.29 9.83 -0.63
N LEU A 67 5.92 9.97 0.64
CA LEU A 67 4.50 9.98 1.00
C LEU A 67 3.87 10.88 -0.05
N LYS A 68 2.93 10.34 -0.83
CA LYS A 68 2.28 11.05 -1.93
C LYS A 68 1.62 12.29 -1.34
N GLU A 69 2.37 13.36 -1.19
CA GLU A 69 1.87 14.70 -1.00
C GLU A 69 1.10 14.92 -2.28
N GLY A 70 -0.23 14.79 -2.18
CA GLY A 70 -1.12 14.80 -3.33
C GLY A 70 -0.65 15.90 -4.26
N LYS A 71 -0.25 15.53 -5.48
CA LYS A 71 0.42 16.43 -6.40
C LYS A 71 -0.51 17.61 -6.62
N ARG A 72 -0.27 18.69 -5.86
CA ARG A 72 -0.97 19.94 -6.05
C ARG A 72 -0.69 20.36 -7.50
N PRO A 73 -1.72 20.71 -8.28
CA PRO A 73 -1.54 21.09 -9.66
C PRO A 73 -0.46 22.18 -9.79
N ALA A 74 0.40 22.09 -10.82
CA ALA A 74 1.51 23.02 -10.99
C ALA A 74 1.06 24.49 -11.00
N TRP A 75 -0.11 24.79 -11.58
CA TRP A 75 -0.69 26.14 -11.62
C TRP A 75 -1.00 26.71 -10.23
N LEU A 76 -1.35 25.86 -9.25
CA LEU A 76 -1.64 26.29 -7.88
C LEU A 76 -0.38 26.86 -7.21
N TRP A 77 0.78 26.23 -7.47
CA TRP A 77 2.07 26.71 -6.97
C TRP A 77 2.47 28.05 -7.59
N VAL A 78 2.18 28.27 -8.88
CA VAL A 78 2.43 29.53 -9.57
C VAL A 78 1.61 30.66 -8.95
N LYS A 79 0.29 30.46 -8.78
CA LYS A 79 -0.60 31.46 -8.16
C LYS A 79 -0.22 31.76 -6.71
N LEU A 80 0.10 30.75 -5.90
CA LEU A 80 0.53 30.94 -4.51
C LEU A 80 1.87 31.65 -4.40
N LYS A 81 2.84 31.35 -5.28
CA LYS A 81 4.12 32.09 -5.34
C LYS A 81 3.91 33.56 -5.72
N GLY A 82 3.05 33.83 -6.69
CA GLY A 82 2.69 35.20 -7.09
C GLY A 82 2.10 35.98 -5.92
N ASN A 83 1.12 35.42 -5.22
CA ASN A 83 0.51 36.07 -4.06
C ASN A 83 1.53 36.30 -2.91
N LYS A 84 2.44 35.35 -2.68
CA LYS A 84 3.52 35.51 -1.68
C LYS A 84 4.52 36.60 -2.06
N ARG A 85 4.75 36.82 -3.36
CA ARG A 85 5.60 37.91 -3.86
C ARG A 85 4.90 39.26 -3.64
N MET A 86 3.62 39.36 -3.99
CA MET A 86 2.82 40.56 -3.79
C MET A 86 2.72 40.94 -2.31
N HIS A 87 2.52 39.97 -1.41
CA HIS A 87 2.56 40.22 0.03
C HIS A 87 3.88 40.85 0.48
N ARG A 88 5.02 40.37 -0.04
CA ARG A 88 6.33 40.95 0.30
C ARG A 88 6.48 42.38 -0.22
N GLN A 89 5.93 42.66 -1.40
CA GLN A 89 5.98 43.99 -2.00
C GLN A 89 5.07 44.98 -1.25
N TRP A 90 3.90 44.53 -0.80
CA TRP A 90 3.02 45.30 0.07
C TRP A 90 3.67 45.60 1.42
N GLU A 91 4.28 44.61 2.08
CA GLU A 91 5.06 44.81 3.32
C GLU A 91 6.22 45.82 3.15
N GLN A 92 6.76 45.93 1.93
CA GLN A 92 7.83 46.86 1.59
C GLN A 92 7.30 48.24 1.12
N GLY A 93 5.99 48.46 1.09
CA GLY A 93 5.37 49.69 0.62
C GLY A 93 5.46 49.92 -0.90
N LEU A 94 5.85 48.91 -1.68
CA LEU A 94 6.00 49.00 -3.14
C LEU A 94 4.67 48.81 -3.89
N VAL A 95 3.66 48.29 -3.21
CA VAL A 95 2.34 47.97 -3.77
C VAL A 95 1.29 48.43 -2.77
N SER A 96 0.20 49.02 -3.28
CA SER A 96 -0.90 49.47 -2.43
C SER A 96 -1.65 48.30 -1.79
N TRP A 97 -2.35 48.56 -0.68
CA TRP A 97 -3.21 47.55 -0.06
C TRP A 97 -4.30 47.04 -1.01
N GLU A 98 -4.82 47.91 -1.88
CA GLU A 98 -5.89 47.61 -2.84
C GLU A 98 -5.42 46.63 -3.91
N GLU A 99 -4.27 46.89 -4.54
CA GLU A 99 -3.66 45.99 -5.54
C GLU A 99 -3.29 44.62 -4.95
N TYR A 100 -2.77 44.60 -3.71
CA TYR A 100 -2.53 43.36 -3.00
C TYR A 100 -3.83 42.61 -2.69
N GLY A 101 -4.85 43.34 -2.22
CA GLY A 101 -6.18 42.82 -1.88
C GLY A 101 -6.83 42.14 -3.08
N ASP A 102 -6.82 42.80 -4.23
CA ASP A 102 -7.37 42.28 -5.49
C ASP A 102 -6.62 41.02 -5.96
N ALA A 103 -5.29 41.05 -5.95
CA ALA A 103 -4.48 39.90 -6.34
C ALA A 103 -4.71 38.70 -5.40
N ALA A 104 -4.80 38.94 -4.10
CA ALA A 104 -5.08 37.91 -3.10
C ALA A 104 -6.49 37.34 -3.27
N TRP A 105 -7.48 38.19 -3.55
CA TRP A 105 -8.85 37.78 -3.82
C TRP A 105 -8.95 36.92 -5.09
N LEU A 106 -8.37 37.36 -6.21
CA LEU A 106 -8.33 36.60 -7.47
C LEU A 106 -7.64 35.23 -7.30
N CYS A 107 -6.60 35.17 -6.46
CA CYS A 107 -5.94 33.92 -6.13
C CYS A 107 -6.89 32.99 -5.36
N LYS A 108 -7.52 33.47 -4.28
CA LYS A 108 -8.49 32.70 -3.47
C LYS A 108 -9.67 32.22 -4.31
N ASP A 109 -10.26 33.11 -5.12
CA ASP A 109 -11.40 32.78 -5.97
C ASP A 109 -11.04 31.72 -7.02
N GLY A 110 -9.87 31.85 -7.66
CA GLY A 110 -9.37 30.85 -8.60
C GLY A 110 -9.17 29.47 -7.95
N ILE A 111 -8.70 29.41 -6.70
CA ILE A 111 -8.57 28.15 -5.95
C ILE A 111 -9.94 27.56 -5.66
N ARG A 112 -10.90 28.39 -5.23
CA ARG A 112 -12.28 27.96 -4.94
C ARG A 112 -12.94 27.39 -6.19
N LYS A 113 -12.87 28.08 -7.33
CA LYS A 113 -13.43 27.63 -8.62
C LYS A 113 -12.82 26.32 -9.08
N ALA A 114 -11.50 26.17 -8.97
CA ALA A 114 -10.84 24.92 -9.36
C ALA A 114 -11.21 23.74 -8.46
N ASN A 115 -11.35 23.95 -7.15
CA ASN A 115 -11.84 22.91 -6.23
C ASN A 115 -13.27 22.52 -6.56
N ALA A 116 -14.16 23.48 -6.79
CA ALA A 116 -15.54 23.22 -7.17
C ALA A 116 -15.62 22.43 -8.48
N SER A 117 -14.81 22.79 -9.49
CA SER A 117 -14.72 22.05 -10.75
C SER A 117 -14.22 20.61 -10.56
N LEU A 118 -13.21 20.39 -9.72
CA LEU A 118 -12.72 19.06 -9.38
C LEU A 118 -13.82 18.21 -8.72
N GLU A 119 -14.54 18.77 -7.73
CA GLU A 119 -15.63 18.09 -7.03
C GLU A 119 -16.80 17.78 -7.98
N LEU A 120 -17.14 18.69 -8.88
CA LEU A 120 -18.15 18.46 -9.93
C LEU A 120 -17.76 17.32 -10.87
N ASN A 121 -16.50 17.28 -11.32
CA ASN A 121 -16.01 16.20 -12.16
C ASN A 121 -16.06 14.85 -11.42
N LEU A 122 -15.68 14.82 -10.14
CA LEU A 122 -15.77 13.62 -9.30
C LEU A 122 -17.22 13.14 -9.11
N ALA A 123 -18.17 14.06 -8.93
CA ALA A 123 -19.59 13.74 -8.83
C ALA A 123 -20.18 13.24 -10.15
N ARG A 124 -19.78 13.83 -11.28
CA ARG A 124 -20.19 13.37 -12.61
C ARG A 124 -19.67 11.98 -12.93
N ASP A 125 -18.44 11.68 -12.51
CA ASP A 125 -17.81 10.37 -12.69
C ASP A 125 -18.21 9.36 -11.61
N ALA A 126 -19.40 9.50 -11.00
CA ALA A 126 -19.89 8.63 -9.92
C ALA A 126 -19.93 7.13 -10.29
N LYS A 127 -19.98 6.79 -11.58
CA LYS A 127 -19.85 5.40 -12.04
C LYS A 127 -18.47 4.80 -11.70
N ASN A 128 -17.44 5.64 -11.59
CA ASN A 128 -16.09 5.26 -11.18
C ASN A 128 -15.80 5.74 -9.75
N ASN A 129 -16.32 4.98 -8.78
CA ASN A 129 -16.20 5.25 -7.34
C ASN A 129 -14.76 5.43 -6.83
N LYS A 130 -13.74 4.95 -7.56
CA LYS A 130 -12.34 5.00 -7.15
C LYS A 130 -11.83 6.43 -6.96
N GLY A 131 -12.21 7.35 -7.85
CA GLY A 131 -11.80 8.75 -7.78
C GLY A 131 -12.36 9.46 -6.54
N PHE A 132 -13.65 9.26 -6.30
CA PHE A 132 -14.37 9.82 -5.16
C PHE A 132 -13.80 9.35 -3.82
N TYR A 133 -13.67 8.04 -3.60
CA TYR A 133 -13.10 7.51 -2.35
C TYR A 133 -11.64 7.94 -2.17
N THR A 134 -10.87 8.07 -3.24
CA THR A 134 -9.51 8.63 -3.18
C THR A 134 -9.51 10.08 -2.70
N TYR A 135 -10.41 10.92 -3.22
CA TYR A 135 -10.56 12.32 -2.80
C TYR A 135 -10.99 12.43 -1.33
N VAL A 136 -12.01 11.68 -0.93
CA VAL A 136 -12.49 11.63 0.47
C VAL A 136 -11.36 11.19 1.41
N ASN A 137 -10.64 10.13 1.08
CA ASN A 137 -9.52 9.64 1.89
C ASN A 137 -8.34 10.64 1.96
N GLN A 138 -8.12 11.45 0.93
CA GLN A 138 -7.14 12.55 0.98
C GLN A 138 -7.59 13.73 1.85
N LYS A 139 -8.90 13.99 1.94
CA LYS A 139 -9.47 15.08 2.75
C LYS A 139 -9.69 14.69 4.21
N ARG A 140 -9.82 13.39 4.49
CA ARG A 140 -9.87 12.86 5.86
C ARG A 140 -8.56 13.18 6.58
N LYS A 141 -8.65 13.94 7.68
CA LYS A 141 -7.49 14.35 8.50
C LYS A 141 -6.89 13.17 9.27
N VAL A 142 -7.72 12.19 9.60
CA VAL A 142 -7.31 10.95 10.27
C VAL A 142 -7.19 9.88 9.19
N LYS A 143 -5.98 9.36 9.01
CA LYS A 143 -5.80 8.09 8.31
C LYS A 143 -6.37 7.03 9.25
N GLU A 144 -7.42 6.33 8.84
CA GLU A 144 -7.94 5.18 9.58
C GLU A 144 -6.76 4.23 9.85
N SER A 145 -6.28 4.24 11.08
CA SER A 145 -5.36 3.24 11.58
C SER A 145 -6.19 2.31 12.46
N ILE A 146 -5.83 1.04 12.45
CA ILE A 146 -6.44 0.07 13.34
C ILE A 146 -6.22 0.59 14.77
N SER A 147 -7.31 0.76 15.52
CA SER A 147 -7.26 1.12 16.93
C SER A 147 -6.27 0.23 17.69
N PRO A 148 -5.63 0.70 18.77
CA PRO A 148 -4.75 -0.14 19.55
C PRO A 148 -5.44 -1.46 19.92
N LEU A 149 -4.77 -2.58 19.63
CA LEU A 149 -5.29 -3.92 19.88
C LEU A 149 -4.77 -4.42 21.23
N MET A 150 -5.54 -5.22 21.93
CA MET A 150 -5.06 -5.95 23.10
C MET A 150 -4.51 -7.31 22.66
N SER A 151 -3.29 -7.63 23.06
CA SER A 151 -2.72 -8.96 22.85
C SER A 151 -3.31 -9.97 23.84
N LYS A 152 -3.12 -11.27 23.56
CA LYS A 152 -3.43 -12.36 24.51
C LYS A 152 -2.71 -12.20 25.85
N THR A 153 -1.57 -11.52 25.85
CA THR A 153 -0.74 -11.20 27.03
C THR A 153 -1.16 -9.87 27.69
N SER A 154 -2.39 -9.40 27.44
CA SER A 154 -2.96 -8.16 28.00
C SER A 154 -2.11 -6.89 27.80
N LYS A 155 -1.22 -6.88 26.79
CA LYS A 155 -0.40 -5.72 26.40
C LYS A 155 -1.14 -4.90 25.32
N LEU A 156 -1.15 -3.58 25.48
CA LEU A 156 -1.68 -2.65 24.48
C LEU A 156 -0.71 -2.54 23.30
N ILE A 157 -1.16 -2.97 22.12
CA ILE A 157 -0.39 -2.93 20.88
C ILE A 157 -0.74 -1.65 20.12
N THR A 158 0.27 -0.81 19.89
CA THR A 158 0.12 0.48 19.20
C THR A 158 0.85 0.56 17.87
N THR A 159 1.89 -0.26 17.67
CA THR A 159 2.69 -0.30 16.43
C THR A 159 2.00 -1.11 15.34
N ASP A 160 2.18 -0.72 14.08
CA ASP A 160 1.51 -1.39 12.95
C ASP A 160 2.10 -2.77 12.67
N GLU A 161 3.39 -3.00 12.95
CA GLU A 161 4.02 -4.32 12.84
C GLU A 161 3.42 -5.33 13.83
N GLU A 162 3.35 -4.98 15.12
CA GLU A 162 2.78 -5.85 16.15
C GLU A 162 1.29 -6.15 15.88
N LYS A 163 0.52 -5.17 15.36
CA LYS A 163 -0.88 -5.40 14.97
C LYS A 163 -1.00 -6.42 13.84
N ALA A 164 -0.12 -6.33 12.83
CA ALA A 164 -0.12 -7.25 11.70
C ALA A 164 0.20 -8.68 12.14
N GLU A 165 1.17 -8.86 13.04
CA GLU A 165 1.51 -10.17 13.59
C GLU A 165 0.37 -10.80 14.39
N VAL A 166 -0.29 -10.03 15.27
CA VAL A 166 -1.42 -10.55 16.05
C VAL A 166 -2.58 -10.98 15.16
N LEU A 167 -2.92 -10.17 14.16
CA LEU A 167 -3.97 -10.51 13.20
C LEU A 167 -3.57 -11.74 12.38
N ASN A 168 -2.33 -11.81 11.89
CA ASN A 168 -1.84 -12.96 11.12
C ASN A 168 -1.91 -14.26 11.94
N ASN A 169 -1.47 -14.22 13.19
CA ASN A 169 -1.55 -15.36 14.11
C ASN A 169 -2.99 -15.78 14.39
N PHE A 170 -3.91 -14.82 14.53
CA PHE A 170 -5.34 -15.10 14.69
C PHE A 170 -5.92 -15.79 13.45
N PHE A 171 -5.67 -15.26 12.25
CA PHE A 171 -6.12 -15.89 11.00
C PHE A 171 -5.52 -17.29 10.82
N ALA A 172 -4.22 -17.47 11.05
CA ALA A 172 -3.58 -18.78 10.98
C ALA A 172 -4.21 -19.79 11.94
N SER A 173 -4.59 -19.36 13.15
CA SER A 173 -5.27 -20.21 14.13
C SER A 173 -6.66 -20.68 13.69
N VAL A 174 -7.40 -19.87 12.90
CA VAL A 174 -8.71 -20.27 12.36
C VAL A 174 -8.54 -21.36 11.28
N PHE A 175 -7.48 -21.27 10.48
CA PHE A 175 -7.17 -22.26 9.44
C PHE A 175 -6.42 -23.50 9.96
N ALA A 176 -5.85 -23.44 11.15
CA ALA A 176 -5.22 -24.58 11.82
C ALA A 176 -6.24 -25.52 12.53
N GLY A 177 -7.55 -25.29 12.31
CA GLY A 177 -8.63 -26.12 12.85
C GLY A 177 -8.66 -27.51 12.23
N ASN A 178 -8.16 -28.48 13.00
CA ASN A 178 -8.42 -29.93 12.94
C ASN A 178 -7.74 -30.74 11.82
N LEU A 179 -6.42 -30.86 11.89
CA LEU A 179 -5.79 -32.14 11.50
C LEU A 179 -5.79 -33.05 12.74
N SER A 180 -6.96 -33.61 13.06
CA SER A 180 -6.98 -34.84 13.86
C SER A 180 -6.32 -35.92 13.01
N PRO A 181 -5.23 -36.56 13.45
CA PRO A 181 -4.64 -37.66 12.70
C PRO A 181 -5.59 -38.85 12.86
N HIS A 182 -6.57 -38.98 11.97
CA HIS A 182 -7.20 -40.28 11.78
C HIS A 182 -6.10 -41.22 11.33
N THR A 183 -5.73 -42.10 12.26
CA THR A 183 -4.86 -43.24 12.03
C THR A 183 -5.56 -44.11 11.00
N SER A 184 -5.27 -43.91 9.72
CA SER A 184 -5.74 -44.80 8.66
C SER A 184 -4.93 -46.09 8.74
N GLN A 185 -5.35 -47.01 9.62
CA GLN A 185 -5.03 -48.42 9.44
C GLN A 185 -5.62 -48.84 8.10
N VAL A 186 -4.74 -49.11 7.15
CA VAL A 186 -5.07 -49.76 5.88
C VAL A 186 -5.49 -51.19 6.21
N ASN A 187 -6.79 -51.47 6.15
CA ASN A 187 -7.32 -52.82 6.09
C ASN A 187 -8.09 -52.97 4.77
N GLY A 188 -7.49 -53.72 3.83
CA GLY A 188 -8.15 -54.57 2.84
C GLY A 188 -8.98 -53.93 1.71
N PRO A 189 -8.92 -54.45 0.47
CA PRO A 189 -9.82 -54.05 -0.60
C PRO A 189 -11.18 -54.74 -0.42
N PHE A 190 -12.25 -53.95 -0.34
CA PHE A 190 -13.62 -54.46 -0.47
C PHE A 190 -14.12 -54.13 -1.88
N ASP A 191 -14.14 -55.16 -2.72
CA ASP A 191 -14.93 -55.22 -3.93
C ASP A 191 -16.38 -55.51 -3.52
N GLY A 192 -17.36 -54.77 -4.06
CA GLY A 192 -18.76 -54.96 -3.70
C GLY A 192 -19.68 -53.84 -4.19
N ASP A 193 -20.01 -53.93 -5.46
CA ASP A 193 -21.12 -53.26 -6.16
C ASP A 193 -22.46 -53.36 -5.41
N GLN A 194 -23.17 -52.22 -5.25
CA GLN A 194 -24.59 -52.04 -5.63
C GLN A 194 -25.21 -50.77 -5.02
N GLY A 195 -26.08 -50.13 -5.83
CA GLY A 195 -27.33 -49.56 -5.32
C GLY A 195 -27.46 -48.05 -5.41
N SER A 196 -28.14 -47.60 -6.47
CA SER A 196 -28.68 -46.27 -6.67
C SER A 196 -29.55 -45.76 -5.50
N GLU A 197 -29.33 -44.53 -5.05
CA GLU A 197 -30.41 -43.70 -4.48
C GLU A 197 -30.16 -42.19 -4.69
N VAL A 198 -31.23 -41.52 -5.09
CA VAL A 198 -31.34 -40.14 -5.61
C VAL A 198 -31.28 -39.11 -4.46
N PRO A 199 -30.80 -37.87 -4.67
CA PRO A 199 -30.67 -36.87 -3.60
C PRO A 199 -32.03 -36.21 -3.26
N PRO A 200 -32.35 -35.93 -1.98
CA PRO A 200 -33.55 -35.19 -1.66
C PRO A 200 -33.32 -33.67 -1.79
N THR A 201 -34.18 -33.11 -2.62
CA THR A 201 -34.48 -31.72 -2.92
C THR A 201 -34.70 -30.84 -1.69
N VAL A 202 -34.15 -29.63 -1.80
CA VAL A 202 -34.37 -28.43 -0.97
C VAL A 202 -35.86 -28.13 -0.74
N ARG A 203 -36.24 -27.80 0.48
CA ARG A 203 -37.44 -26.99 0.76
C ARG A 203 -37.03 -25.70 1.48
N GLU A 204 -37.24 -24.59 0.79
CA GLU A 204 -37.37 -23.26 1.37
C GLU A 204 -38.73 -23.18 2.07
N ASP A 205 -38.78 -22.60 3.27
CA ASP A 205 -40.00 -22.02 3.82
C ASP A 205 -39.66 -20.64 4.38
N GLN A 206 -40.23 -19.62 3.74
CA GLN A 206 -40.48 -18.31 4.35
C GLN A 206 -41.88 -18.33 4.95
N VAL A 207 -42.01 -17.82 6.19
CA VAL A 207 -42.88 -16.68 6.54
C VAL A 207 -42.17 -15.87 7.62
#